data_AF-A0A6L9IZ59-F1
#
_entry.id   AF-A0A6L9IZ59-F1
#
_cell.length_a   1.000
_cell.length_b   1.000
_cell.length_c   1.000
_cell.angle_alpha   90.00
_cell.angle_beta   90.00
_cell.angle_gamma   90.00
#
_symmetry.space_group_name_H-M   'P 1'
#
loop_
_entity.id
_entity.type
_entity.pdbx_description
1 polymer ?
#
loop_
_entity_poly.entity_id
_entity_poly.type
_entity_poly.pdbx_seq_one_letter_code
_entity_poly.pdbx_strand_id
1 'polypeptide(L)'
;MWQLKPEDVIREFSEISQQMIAGMKTLSTIRQEQIAIGATPKEEVFRQDKVVLYHYAPQVENPLETPLLIVYALVNRPYMVDLQENRSLVRNLLSLGLDIYIVDWGYPTRADRWITMDDYITGYIDSCVDVVRERHDLDSINLLGICQGGVFSLCYTSLFQKKIKNLITM
;
A
#
# COMPACT_ATOMS: atom_id res chain seq x y z
N MET A 1 34.17 -35.58 -23.73
CA MET A 1 34.79 -34.49 -24.51
C MET A 1 33.63 -33.65 -25.05
N TRP A 2 33.44 -32.43 -24.54
CA TRP A 2 32.34 -31.54 -24.95
C TRP A 2 32.57 -31.09 -26.39
N GLN A 3 31.76 -31.57 -27.35
CA GLN A 3 31.77 -31.10 -28.73
C GLN A 3 30.82 -29.90 -28.85
N LEU A 4 31.33 -28.71 -28.53
CA LEU A 4 30.65 -27.46 -28.89
C LEU A 4 30.79 -27.28 -30.41
N LYS A 5 29.66 -27.31 -31.13
CA LYS A 5 29.68 -27.07 -32.57
C LYS A 5 29.86 -25.56 -32.83
N PRO A 6 30.66 -25.16 -33.83
CA PRO A 6 30.91 -23.74 -34.11
C PRO A 6 29.62 -22.93 -34.35
N GLU A 7 28.60 -23.55 -34.97
CA GLU A 7 27.29 -22.91 -35.17
C GLU A 7 26.55 -22.57 -33.87
N ASP A 8 26.66 -23.40 -32.84
CA ASP A 8 25.98 -23.20 -31.55
C ASP A 8 26.61 -22.05 -30.77
N VAL A 9 27.95 -21.93 -30.84
CA VAL A 9 28.71 -20.84 -30.19
C VAL A 9 28.40 -19.49 -30.83
N ILE A 10 28.27 -19.43 -32.16
CA ILE A 10 27.95 -18.19 -32.89
C ILE A 10 26.52 -17.73 -32.57
N ARG A 11 25.58 -18.68 -32.45
CA ARG A 11 24.19 -18.39 -32.09
C ARG A 11 24.09 -17.88 -30.65
N GLU A 12 24.70 -18.55 -29.69
CA GLU A 12 24.73 -18.09 -28.29
C GLU A 12 25.35 -16.70 -28.16
N PHE A 13 26.45 -16.44 -28.87
CA PHE A 13 27.08 -15.13 -28.86
C PHE A 13 26.18 -14.02 -29.42
N SER A 14 25.43 -14.30 -30.50
CA SER A 14 24.44 -13.38 -31.05
C SER A 14 23.29 -13.11 -30.07
N GLU A 15 22.78 -14.16 -29.42
CA GLU A 15 21.69 -14.03 -28.43
C GLU A 15 22.14 -13.22 -27.20
N ILE A 16 23.33 -13.47 -26.68
CA ILE A 16 23.93 -12.70 -25.58
C ILE A 16 24.14 -11.24 -25.97
N SER A 17 24.65 -10.97 -27.18
CA SER A 17 24.85 -9.61 -27.68
C SER A 17 23.52 -8.85 -27.81
N GLN A 18 22.46 -9.50 -28.27
CA GLN A 18 21.13 -8.89 -28.38
C GLN A 18 20.53 -8.61 -27.00
N GLN A 19 20.68 -9.54 -26.05
CA GLN A 19 20.24 -9.33 -24.66
C GLN A 19 21.01 -8.19 -23.97
N MET A 20 22.31 -8.08 -24.21
CA MET A 20 23.14 -6.98 -23.71
C MET A 20 22.70 -5.63 -24.27
N ILE A 21 22.44 -5.54 -25.59
CA ILE A 21 21.96 -4.30 -26.23
C ILE A 21 20.58 -3.91 -25.68
N ALA A 22 19.67 -4.88 -25.50
CA ALA A 22 18.37 -4.65 -24.90
C ALA A 22 18.50 -4.17 -23.44
N GLY A 23 19.36 -4.81 -22.64
CA GLY A 23 19.64 -4.42 -21.26
C GLY A 23 20.24 -3.01 -21.16
N MET A 24 21.20 -2.67 -22.01
CA MET A 24 21.77 -1.32 -22.07
C MET A 24 20.76 -0.27 -22.49
N LYS A 25 19.87 -0.58 -23.45
CA LYS A 25 18.79 0.32 -23.88
C LYS A 25 17.76 0.54 -22.76
N THR A 26 17.41 -0.51 -22.02
CA THR A 26 16.53 -0.40 -20.86
C THR A 26 17.18 0.44 -19.77
N LEU A 27 18.45 0.18 -19.42
CA LEU A 27 19.19 0.96 -18.42
C LEU A 27 19.39 2.42 -18.83
N SER A 28 19.59 2.72 -20.12
CA SER A 28 19.70 4.10 -20.61
C SER A 28 18.37 4.84 -20.66
N THR A 29 17.25 4.11 -20.70
CA THR A 29 15.89 4.68 -20.73
C THR A 29 15.33 4.88 -19.32
N ILE A 30 15.73 4.06 -18.35
CA ILE A 30 15.34 4.21 -16.94
C ILE A 30 16.12 5.40 -16.34
N ARG A 31 15.56 6.61 -16.47
CA ARG A 31 15.95 7.74 -15.63
C ARG A 31 15.27 7.60 -14.27
N GLN A 32 16.06 7.61 -13.20
CA GLN A 32 15.61 7.51 -11.81
C GLN A 32 14.55 8.59 -11.44
N GLU A 33 14.50 9.67 -12.22
CA GLU A 33 13.55 10.79 -12.12
C GLU A 33 12.12 10.48 -12.66
N GLN A 34 11.91 9.40 -13.43
CA GLN A 34 10.60 9.07 -14.03
C GLN A 34 9.77 8.07 -13.22
N ILE A 35 10.24 7.64 -12.05
CA ILE A 35 9.51 6.70 -11.20
C ILE A 35 8.79 7.48 -10.11
N ALA A 36 7.64 8.09 -10.46
CA ALA A 36 6.74 8.66 -9.48
C ALA A 36 6.12 7.51 -8.66
N ILE A 37 6.65 7.25 -7.46
CA ILE A 37 6.08 6.31 -6.49
C ILE A 37 5.09 7.09 -5.61
N GLY A 38 3.90 6.56 -5.36
CA GLY A 38 2.89 7.27 -4.55
C GLY A 38 2.18 8.41 -5.28
N ALA A 39 2.03 8.31 -6.60
CA ALA A 39 1.55 9.38 -7.48
C ALA A 39 0.02 9.63 -7.39
N THR A 40 -0.73 8.76 -6.70
CA THR A 40 -2.19 8.91 -6.63
C THR A 40 -2.54 10.10 -5.72
N PRO A 41 -3.34 11.08 -6.18
CA PRO A 41 -3.69 12.24 -5.36
C PRO A 41 -4.35 11.83 -4.04
N LYS A 42 -3.89 12.42 -2.94
CA LYS A 42 -4.38 12.15 -1.60
C LYS A 42 -4.26 13.37 -0.71
N GLU A 43 -5.13 13.45 0.28
CA GLU A 43 -5.12 14.47 1.32
C GLU A 43 -4.88 13.85 2.69
N GLU A 44 -4.22 14.60 3.56
CA GLU A 44 -4.13 14.27 4.98
C GLU A 44 -5.44 14.67 5.66
N VAL A 45 -6.08 13.69 6.29
CA VAL A 45 -7.42 13.86 6.87
C VAL A 45 -7.42 13.84 8.39
N PHE A 46 -6.37 13.26 8.96
CA PHE A 46 -6.15 13.18 10.39
C PHE A 46 -4.68 12.92 10.68
N ARG A 47 -4.21 13.44 11.80
CA ARG A 47 -2.87 13.19 12.32
C ARG A 47 -2.90 13.06 13.84
N GLN A 48 -2.23 12.03 14.32
CA GLN A 48 -1.95 11.82 15.74
C GLN A 48 -0.49 11.42 15.89
N ASP A 49 0.28 12.24 16.59
CA ASP A 49 1.74 12.11 16.65
C ASP A 49 2.37 12.07 15.24
N LYS A 50 3.01 10.95 14.92
CA LYS A 50 3.59 10.64 13.61
C LYS A 50 2.64 9.86 12.69
N VAL A 51 1.52 9.36 13.22
CA VAL A 51 0.53 8.62 12.46
C VAL A 51 -0.34 9.59 11.66
N VAL A 52 -0.47 9.35 10.37
CA VAL A 52 -1.24 10.16 9.44
C VAL A 52 -2.25 9.29 8.74
N LEU A 53 -3.50 9.70 8.71
CA LEU A 53 -4.51 9.08 7.88
C LEU A 53 -4.59 9.85 6.57
N TYR A 54 -4.41 9.15 5.46
CA TYR A 54 -4.59 9.71 4.12
C TYR A 54 -5.90 9.24 3.51
N HIS A 55 -6.64 10.16 2.90
CA HIS A 55 -7.76 9.85 2.02
C HIS A 55 -7.35 10.07 0.57
N TYR A 56 -7.61 9.09 -0.27
CA TYR A 56 -7.26 9.14 -1.68
C TYR A 56 -8.41 9.71 -2.49
N ALA A 57 -8.09 10.60 -3.43
CA ALA A 57 -9.10 11.25 -4.26
C ALA A 57 -9.86 10.19 -5.08
N PRO A 58 -11.21 10.18 -5.04
CA PRO A 58 -12.01 9.26 -5.84
C PRO A 58 -11.74 9.39 -7.34
N GLN A 59 -11.82 8.26 -8.06
CA GLN A 59 -11.66 8.21 -9.52
C GLN A 59 -12.97 7.97 -10.29
N VAL A 60 -14.09 7.92 -9.56
CA VAL A 60 -15.45 7.74 -10.11
C VAL A 60 -16.38 8.81 -9.53
N GLU A 61 -17.45 9.15 -10.25
CA GLU A 61 -18.41 10.17 -9.80
C GLU A 61 -19.15 9.76 -8.51
N ASN A 62 -19.48 8.48 -8.39
CA ASN A 62 -20.23 7.92 -7.25
C ASN A 62 -19.49 6.72 -6.65
N PRO A 63 -18.59 6.96 -5.67
CA PRO A 63 -17.93 5.89 -4.92
C PRO A 63 -18.93 5.05 -4.10
N LEU A 64 -18.50 3.87 -3.68
CA LEU A 64 -19.25 3.03 -2.75
C LEU A 64 -19.42 3.73 -1.40
N GLU A 65 -20.62 3.62 -0.84
CA GLU A 65 -21.01 4.29 0.41
C GLU A 65 -20.13 3.89 1.61
N THR A 66 -19.77 2.60 1.73
CA THR A 66 -18.92 2.15 2.84
C THR A 66 -17.43 2.25 2.45
N PRO A 67 -16.63 3.13 3.09
CA PRO A 67 -15.22 3.28 2.76
C PRO A 67 -14.39 2.08 3.21
N LEU A 68 -13.18 1.98 2.65
CA LEU A 68 -12.17 0.98 2.99
C LEU A 68 -10.95 1.63 3.63
N LEU A 69 -10.69 1.28 4.89
CA LEU A 69 -9.46 1.61 5.60
C LEU A 69 -8.40 0.52 5.37
N ILE A 70 -7.22 0.92 4.91
CA ILE A 70 -6.08 0.03 4.72
C ILE A 70 -5.06 0.24 5.84
N VAL A 71 -4.79 -0.84 6.57
CA VAL A 71 -3.80 -0.93 7.64
C VAL A 71 -2.68 -1.86 7.17
N TYR A 72 -1.49 -1.33 6.94
CA TYR A 72 -0.33 -2.12 6.49
C TYR A 72 0.70 -2.32 7.62
N ALA A 73 1.72 -3.14 7.38
CA ALA A 73 2.76 -3.44 8.38
C ALA A 73 3.61 -2.22 8.79
N LEU A 74 3.95 -2.12 10.08
CA LEU A 74 4.79 -1.05 10.65
C LEU A 74 6.18 -0.91 10.00
N VAL A 75 6.68 -1.98 9.37
CA VAL A 75 8.01 -2.03 8.75
C VAL A 75 8.06 -1.32 7.40
N ASN A 76 6.91 -1.25 6.71
CA ASN A 76 6.81 -0.68 5.36
C ASN A 76 6.25 0.75 5.39
N ARG A 77 6.10 1.37 4.23
CA ARG A 77 5.51 2.70 4.05
C ARG A 77 4.30 2.60 3.12
N PRO A 78 3.39 3.60 3.09
CA PRO A 78 2.18 3.54 2.27
C PRO A 78 2.48 3.42 0.77
N TYR A 79 3.64 3.89 0.32
CA TYR A 79 4.06 3.78 -1.08
C TYR A 79 4.28 2.32 -1.55
N MET A 80 4.33 1.34 -0.64
CA MET A 80 4.41 -0.08 -1.00
C MET A 80 3.07 -0.64 -1.49
N VAL A 81 1.94 -0.05 -1.08
CA VAL A 81 0.60 -0.39 -1.62
C VAL A 81 0.20 0.51 -2.79
N ASP A 82 0.89 1.64 -2.96
CA ASP A 82 0.78 2.57 -4.09
C ASP A 82 2.06 2.58 -4.95
N LEU A 83 2.43 1.39 -5.46
CA LEU A 83 3.49 1.23 -6.46
C LEU A 83 3.09 1.91 -7.79
N GLN A 84 4.06 2.07 -8.70
CA GLN A 84 3.91 2.71 -10.03
C GLN A 84 2.55 2.45 -10.72
N GLU A 85 2.13 3.37 -11.60
CA GLU A 85 0.80 3.46 -12.23
C GLU A 85 0.13 2.15 -12.68
N ASN A 86 0.89 1.17 -13.17
CA ASN A 86 0.38 -0.12 -13.67
C ASN A 86 0.38 -1.25 -12.63
N ARG A 87 0.75 -0.98 -11.37
CA ARG A 87 0.86 -1.96 -10.27
C ARG A 87 0.29 -1.46 -8.94
N SER A 88 -0.32 -0.27 -8.90
CA SER A 88 -0.95 0.27 -7.70
C SER A 88 -2.24 -0.49 -7.38
N LEU A 89 -2.28 -1.18 -6.23
CA LEU A 89 -3.52 -1.74 -5.70
C LEU A 89 -4.53 -0.62 -5.45
N VAL A 90 -4.07 0.51 -4.90
CA VAL A 90 -4.90 1.66 -4.56
C VAL A 90 -5.62 2.21 -5.79
N ARG A 91 -4.90 2.44 -6.89
CA ARG A 91 -5.51 2.94 -8.14
C ARG A 91 -6.56 2.00 -8.69
N ASN A 92 -6.30 0.69 -8.65
CA ASN A 92 -7.27 -0.31 -9.10
C ASN A 92 -8.52 -0.36 -8.21
N LEU A 93 -8.38 -0.18 -6.89
CA LEU A 93 -9.53 -0.13 -5.99
C LEU A 93 -10.34 1.16 -6.19
N LEU A 94 -9.67 2.30 -6.38
CA LEU A 94 -10.32 3.58 -6.68
C LEU A 94 -11.10 3.52 -8.02
N SER A 95 -10.55 2.86 -9.04
CA SER A 95 -11.23 2.71 -10.34
C SER A 95 -12.41 1.75 -10.28
N LEU A 96 -12.41 0.79 -9.33
CA LEU A 96 -13.56 -0.04 -8.99
C LEU A 96 -14.60 0.69 -8.13
N GLY A 97 -14.33 1.95 -7.76
CA GLY A 97 -15.24 2.81 -7.01
C GLY A 97 -15.16 2.67 -5.50
N LEU A 98 -14.13 2.02 -4.94
CA LEU A 98 -13.92 2.04 -3.50
C LEU A 98 -13.44 3.42 -3.05
N ASP A 99 -13.97 3.90 -1.92
CA ASP A 99 -13.44 5.07 -1.23
C ASP A 99 -12.32 4.65 -0.25
N ILE A 100 -11.10 5.15 -0.46
CA ILE A 100 -9.88 4.55 0.12
C ILE A 100 -9.21 5.47 1.14
N TYR A 101 -8.97 4.90 2.32
CA TYR A 101 -8.15 5.50 3.38
C TYR A 101 -6.95 4.62 3.68
N ILE A 102 -5.79 5.22 3.97
CA ILE A 102 -4.57 4.47 4.33
C ILE A 102 -3.90 5.10 5.54
N VAL A 103 -3.55 4.27 6.53
CA VAL A 103 -2.82 4.67 7.74
C VAL A 103 -1.32 4.73 7.47
N ASP A 104 -0.70 5.90 7.49
CA ASP A 104 0.77 6.05 7.51
C ASP A 104 1.30 6.12 8.94
N TRP A 105 2.14 5.15 9.33
CA TRP A 105 2.68 5.07 10.69
C TRP A 105 3.79 6.08 11.00
N GLY A 106 4.33 6.76 9.99
CA GLY A 106 5.52 7.59 10.17
C GLY A 106 6.79 6.78 10.42
N TYR A 107 7.84 7.43 10.95
CA TYR A 107 9.08 6.77 11.37
C TYR A 107 9.17 6.72 12.88
N PRO A 108 9.58 5.58 13.47
CA PRO A 108 9.81 5.51 14.90
C PRO A 108 10.99 6.42 15.29
N THR A 109 10.80 7.14 16.39
CA THR A 109 11.77 8.01 17.04
C THR A 109 12.05 7.52 18.45
N ARG A 110 12.99 8.14 19.16
CA ARG A 110 13.26 7.80 20.57
C ARG A 110 12.06 8.00 21.50
N ALA A 111 11.12 8.88 21.13
CA ALA A 111 9.90 9.10 21.90
C ALA A 111 9.00 7.85 21.92
N ASP A 112 9.15 6.97 20.92
CA ASP A 112 8.28 5.81 20.71
C ASP A 112 8.69 4.57 21.49
N ARG A 113 9.72 4.69 22.35
CA ARG A 113 10.32 3.58 23.09
C ARG A 113 9.31 2.76 23.90
N TRP A 114 8.26 3.41 24.37
CA TRP A 114 7.26 2.82 25.26
C TRP A 114 5.93 2.53 24.57
N ILE A 115 5.84 2.77 23.26
CA ILE A 115 4.66 2.39 22.49
C ILE A 115 4.59 0.86 22.44
N THR A 116 3.45 0.34 22.86
CA THR A 116 3.13 -1.08 22.89
C THR A 116 2.25 -1.46 21.70
N MET A 117 2.03 -2.76 21.51
CA MET A 117 1.09 -3.24 20.50
C MET A 117 -0.35 -2.77 20.76
N ASP A 118 -0.73 -2.62 22.04
CA ASP A 118 -2.06 -2.13 22.41
C ASP A 118 -2.27 -0.69 21.91
N ASP A 119 -1.29 0.19 22.09
CA ASP A 119 -1.35 1.58 21.60
C ASP A 119 -1.57 1.66 20.08
N TYR A 120 -1.01 0.73 19.31
CA TYR A 120 -1.29 0.64 17.87
C TYR A 120 -2.71 0.20 17.56
N ILE A 121 -3.23 -0.78 18.30
CA ILE A 121 -4.52 -1.43 18.01
C ILE A 121 -5.68 -0.61 18.57
N THR A 122 -5.68 -0.33 19.87
CA THR A 122 -6.79 0.33 20.57
C THR A 122 -6.64 1.85 20.60
N GLY A 123 -5.44 2.38 20.32
CA GLY A 123 -5.18 3.81 20.17
C GLY A 123 -5.25 4.27 18.72
N TYR A 124 -4.19 4.01 17.95
CA TYR A 124 -4.02 4.57 16.60
C TYR A 124 -5.04 4.04 15.58
N ILE A 125 -5.26 2.72 15.50
CA ILE A 125 -6.24 2.15 14.56
C ILE A 125 -7.65 2.60 14.93
N ASP A 126 -8.03 2.56 16.21
CA ASP A 126 -9.36 3.00 16.67
C ASP A 126 -9.63 4.46 16.29
N SER A 127 -8.65 5.34 16.52
CA SER A 127 -8.74 6.76 16.15
C SER A 127 -8.93 6.94 14.64
N CYS A 128 -8.20 6.19 13.80
CA CYS A 128 -8.39 6.23 12.36
C CYS A 128 -9.78 5.71 11.95
N VAL A 129 -10.27 4.64 12.57
CA VAL A 129 -11.59 4.08 12.27
C VAL A 129 -12.70 5.07 12.63
N ASP A 130 -12.61 5.73 13.78
CA ASP A 130 -13.61 6.71 14.20
C ASP A 130 -13.61 7.95 13.30
N VAL A 131 -12.44 8.46 12.89
CA VAL A 131 -12.37 9.57 11.91
C VAL A 131 -13.07 9.20 10.60
N VAL A 132 -12.86 7.99 10.08
CA VAL A 132 -13.52 7.56 8.83
C VAL A 132 -15.03 7.41 9.04
N ARG A 133 -15.47 6.82 10.16
CA ARG A 133 -16.90 6.67 10.50
C ARG A 133 -17.60 8.01 10.61
N GLU A 134 -17.03 8.96 11.35
CA GLU A 134 -17.58 10.30 11.55
C GLU A 134 -17.68 11.08 10.24
N ARG A 135 -16.65 11.00 9.40
CA ARG A 135 -16.63 11.70 8.10
C ARG A 135 -17.71 11.22 7.14
N HIS A 136 -18.09 9.94 7.24
CA HIS A 136 -19.11 9.31 6.39
C HIS A 136 -20.48 9.17 7.06
N ASP A 137 -20.63 9.58 8.33
CA ASP A 137 -21.83 9.35 9.13
C ASP A 137 -22.26 7.87 9.16
N LEU A 138 -21.29 6.96 9.34
CA LEU A 138 -21.50 5.52 9.31
C LEU A 138 -21.16 4.84 10.64
N ASP A 139 -22.01 3.89 11.04
CA ASP A 139 -21.74 3.06 12.22
C ASP A 139 -20.56 2.10 12.02
N SER A 140 -20.23 1.72 10.79
CA SER A 140 -19.16 0.75 10.51
C SER A 140 -18.51 0.94 9.14
N ILE A 141 -17.24 0.54 9.02
CA ILE A 141 -16.45 0.66 7.78
C ILE A 141 -15.86 -0.69 7.35
N ASN A 142 -15.30 -0.77 6.14
CA ASN A 142 -14.51 -1.92 5.71
C ASN A 142 -13.05 -1.74 6.15
N LEU A 143 -12.41 -2.83 6.56
CA LEU A 143 -11.02 -2.84 7.00
C LEU A 143 -10.22 -3.87 6.22
N LEU A 144 -9.13 -3.44 5.56
CA LEU A 144 -8.15 -4.30 4.91
C LEU A 144 -6.83 -4.23 5.69
N GLY A 145 -6.45 -5.34 6.31
CA GLY A 145 -5.14 -5.50 6.94
C GLY A 145 -4.16 -6.24 6.03
N ILE A 146 -2.96 -5.70 5.86
CA ILE A 146 -1.90 -6.28 4.99
C ILE A 146 -0.68 -6.66 5.84
N CYS A 147 -0.25 -7.91 5.73
CA CYS A 147 0.88 -8.50 6.46
C CYS A 147 0.68 -8.36 7.99
N GLN A 148 1.59 -7.72 8.71
CA GLN A 148 1.42 -7.43 10.15
C GLN A 148 0.18 -6.58 10.43
N GLY A 149 -0.22 -5.71 9.48
CA GLY A 149 -1.47 -4.97 9.55
C GLY A 149 -2.69 -5.90 9.58
N GLY A 150 -2.63 -7.07 8.94
CA GLY A 150 -3.65 -8.12 9.04
C GLY A 150 -3.85 -8.64 10.46
N VAL A 151 -2.75 -8.91 11.16
CA VAL A 151 -2.78 -9.35 12.57
C VAL A 151 -3.37 -8.26 13.46
N PHE A 152 -2.96 -7.00 13.28
CA PHE A 152 -3.50 -5.88 14.04
C PHE A 152 -4.99 -5.67 13.77
N SER A 153 -5.42 -5.73 12.51
CA SER A 153 -6.83 -5.61 12.12
C SER A 153 -7.68 -6.75 12.67
N LEU A 154 -7.15 -7.99 12.75
CA LEU A 154 -7.82 -9.12 13.40
C LEU A 154 -8.03 -8.86 14.89
N CYS A 155 -6.97 -8.48 15.61
CA CYS A 155 -7.06 -8.15 17.02
C CYS A 155 -8.04 -7.00 17.27
N TYR A 156 -7.93 -5.90 16.50
CA TYR A 156 -8.83 -4.76 16.57
C TYR A 156 -10.29 -5.17 16.37
N THR A 157 -10.58 -5.89 15.28
CA THR A 157 -11.95 -6.31 14.93
C THR A 157 -12.54 -7.22 16.00
N SER A 158 -11.72 -8.04 16.67
CA SER A 158 -12.19 -8.89 17.77
C SER A 158 -12.71 -8.09 18.98
N LEU A 159 -12.13 -6.91 19.22
CA LEU A 159 -12.48 -6.00 20.32
C LEU A 159 -13.61 -5.02 19.92
N PHE A 160 -13.64 -4.57 18.66
CA PHE A 160 -14.53 -3.51 18.16
C PHE A 160 -15.43 -3.96 17.00
N GLN A 161 -16.04 -5.15 17.13
CA GLN A 161 -16.83 -5.80 16.07
C GLN A 161 -17.89 -4.89 15.44
N LYS A 162 -18.54 -4.03 16.24
CA LYS A 162 -19.60 -3.13 15.76
C LYS A 162 -19.08 -2.02 14.83
N LYS A 163 -17.80 -1.66 14.92
CA LYS A 163 -17.18 -0.61 14.10
C LYS A 163 -16.73 -1.12 12.72
N ILE A 164 -16.66 -2.44 12.53
CA ILE A 164 -16.13 -3.05 11.29
C ILE A 164 -17.21 -3.90 10.61
N LYS A 165 -17.58 -3.50 9.38
CA LYS A 165 -18.57 -4.19 8.56
C LYS A 165 -18.00 -5.44 7.91
N ASN A 166 -16.82 -5.31 7.31
CA ASN A 166 -16.07 -6.40 6.68
C ASN A 166 -14.59 -6.29 7.03
N LEU A 167 -13.96 -7.42 7.35
CA LEU A 167 -12.53 -7.53 7.54
C LEU A 167 -11.93 -8.38 6.40
N ILE A 168 -10.91 -7.84 5.74
CA ILE A 168 -10.10 -8.53 4.75
C ILE A 168 -8.67 -8.57 5.26
N THR A 169 -8.02 -9.73 5.20
CA THR A 169 -6.61 -9.90 5.59
C THR A 169 -5.81 -10.50 4.43
N MET A 170 -4.67 -9.89 4.11
CA MET A 170 -3.73 -10.32 3.06
C MET A 170 -2.33 -10.55 3.61
#